data_AF-A0A2A9NMA1-F1
#
_entry.id   AF-A0A2A9NMA1-F1
#
_cell.length_a   1.000
_cell.length_b   1.000
_cell.length_c   1.000
_cell.angle_alpha   90.00
_cell.angle_beta   90.00
_cell.angle_gamma   90.00
#
_symmetry.space_group_name_H-M   'P 1'
#
loop_
_entity.id
_entity.type
_entity.pdbx_description
1 polymer ?
#
loop_
_entity_poly.entity_id
_entity_poly.type
_entity_poly.pdbx_seq_one_letter_code
_entity_poly.pdbx_strand_id
1 'polypeptide(L)'
;MNRPRRENLTAKRCGRIEELLQDALDLRTSCTNTIHVLRSQCSDEIFHTIMNLLVTAGFQQPGVIMSRHDVLLNEGRIRRAIEELHEFRYVVKKREEQFKILLRYIPEGRRLVQLKTLLQEQLEKSKITEARSIFMYNKEHEKVALELGELLEDVHDRYVFNTLATLDRQRGSWTDVDPKIPSDLEEAKDATEQEQLEAL
;
A
#
# COMPACT_ATOMS: atom_id res chain seq x y z
N MET A 1 -21.01 -9.84 -43.74
CA MET A 1 -21.15 -8.95 -42.56
C MET A 1 -20.69 -9.72 -41.32
N ASN A 2 -19.46 -9.48 -40.84
CA ASN A 2 -18.88 -10.17 -39.67
C ASN A 2 -18.66 -9.15 -38.54
N ARG A 3 -19.70 -8.87 -37.74
CA ARG A 3 -19.62 -8.05 -36.51
C ARG A 3 -19.61 -8.79 -35.15
N PRO A 4 -19.81 -10.13 -35.01
CA PRO A 4 -19.99 -10.73 -33.67
C PRO A 4 -18.69 -10.95 -32.88
N ARG A 5 -17.51 -10.84 -33.50
CA ARG A 5 -16.21 -11.00 -32.81
C ARG A 5 -15.80 -9.77 -32.00
N ARG A 6 -16.11 -8.55 -32.43
CA ARG A 6 -15.72 -7.32 -31.74
C ARG A 6 -16.57 -7.05 -30.49
N GLU A 7 -17.88 -7.27 -30.56
CA GLU A 7 -18.79 -7.09 -29.41
C GLU A 7 -18.44 -8.04 -28.24
N ASN A 8 -18.05 -9.29 -28.55
CA ASN A 8 -17.58 -10.25 -27.54
C ASN A 8 -16.24 -9.87 -26.89
N LEU A 9 -15.36 -9.15 -27.58
CA LEU A 9 -14.08 -8.67 -27.05
C LEU A 9 -14.29 -7.48 -26.11
N THR A 10 -15.17 -6.54 -26.48
CA THR A 10 -15.50 -5.38 -25.65
C THR A 10 -16.22 -5.79 -24.36
N ALA A 11 -17.19 -6.70 -24.43
CA ALA A 11 -17.89 -7.21 -23.25
C ALA A 11 -16.95 -7.95 -22.27
N LYS A 12 -16.02 -8.77 -22.79
CA LYS A 12 -14.98 -9.41 -21.97
C LYS A 12 -14.02 -8.42 -21.35
N ARG A 13 -13.68 -7.33 -22.03
CA ARG A 13 -12.81 -6.27 -21.50
C ARG A 13 -13.51 -5.47 -20.39
N CYS A 14 -14.79 -5.14 -20.54
CA CYS A 14 -15.55 -4.43 -19.51
C CYS A 14 -15.72 -5.26 -18.24
N GLY A 15 -16.13 -6.54 -18.34
CA GLY A 15 -16.27 -7.41 -17.16
C GLY A 15 -14.96 -7.58 -16.38
N ARG A 16 -13.81 -7.54 -17.06
CA ARG A 16 -12.49 -7.59 -16.42
C ARG A 16 -12.11 -6.31 -15.68
N ILE A 17 -12.51 -5.15 -16.18
CA ILE A 17 -12.31 -3.87 -15.48
C ILE A 17 -13.17 -3.84 -14.22
N GLU A 18 -14.39 -4.37 -14.29
CA GLU A 18 -15.27 -4.52 -13.12
C GLU A 18 -14.65 -5.42 -12.04
N GLU A 19 -14.02 -6.54 -12.42
CA GLU A 19 -13.29 -7.42 -11.51
C GLU A 19 -12.07 -6.72 -10.86
N LEU A 20 -11.27 -6.00 -11.65
CA LEU A 20 -10.13 -5.21 -11.12
C LEU A 20 -10.58 -4.09 -10.18
N LEU A 21 -11.69 -3.43 -10.50
CA LEU A 21 -12.29 -2.41 -9.65
C LEU A 21 -12.79 -3.02 -8.34
N GLN A 22 -13.44 -4.19 -8.40
CA GLN A 22 -13.91 -4.88 -7.20
C GLN A 22 -12.72 -5.32 -6.33
N ASP A 23 -11.63 -5.83 -6.90
CA ASP A 23 -10.42 -6.18 -6.15
C ASP A 23 -9.78 -4.96 -5.47
N ALA A 24 -9.70 -3.83 -6.18
CA ALA A 24 -9.25 -2.56 -5.61
C ALA A 24 -10.10 -2.13 -4.42
N LEU A 25 -11.43 -2.27 -4.52
CA LEU A 25 -12.37 -1.96 -3.44
C LEU A 25 -12.24 -2.93 -2.26
N ASP A 26 -12.05 -4.23 -2.51
CA ASP A 26 -11.81 -5.24 -1.48
C ASP A 26 -10.51 -4.95 -0.71
N LEU A 27 -9.42 -4.66 -1.43
CA LEU A 27 -8.13 -4.27 -0.82
C LEU A 27 -8.27 -3.00 0.02
N ARG A 28 -9.00 -2.00 -0.48
CA ARG A 28 -9.29 -0.77 0.27
C ARG A 28 -10.07 -1.08 1.54
N THR A 29 -11.05 -1.97 1.46
CA THR A 29 -11.83 -2.43 2.61
C THR A 29 -10.92 -3.15 3.63
N SER A 30 -10.05 -4.06 3.18
CA SER A 30 -9.05 -4.73 4.04
C SER A 30 -8.13 -3.73 4.74
N CYS A 31 -7.60 -2.76 4.00
CA CYS A 31 -6.77 -1.70 4.55
C CYS A 31 -7.54 -0.86 5.59
N THR A 32 -8.79 -0.50 5.28
CA THR A 32 -9.67 0.27 6.19
C THR A 32 -9.96 -0.50 7.48
N ASN A 33 -10.24 -1.80 7.37
CA ASN A 33 -10.40 -2.68 8.51
C ASN A 33 -9.13 -2.77 9.35
N THR A 34 -7.96 -2.86 8.71
CA THR A 34 -6.67 -2.86 9.42
C THR A 34 -6.46 -1.57 10.21
N ILE A 35 -6.84 -0.41 9.63
CA ILE A 35 -6.83 0.88 10.33
C ILE A 35 -7.80 0.89 11.52
N HIS A 36 -9.03 0.37 11.32
CA HIS A 36 -10.02 0.28 12.40
C HIS A 36 -9.53 -0.62 13.54
N VAL A 37 -8.93 -1.77 13.22
CA VAL A 37 -8.32 -2.66 14.21
C VAL A 37 -7.23 -1.93 14.97
N LEU A 38 -6.33 -1.23 14.28
CA LEU A 38 -5.29 -0.42 14.90
C LEU A 38 -5.90 0.58 15.90
N ARG A 39 -6.87 1.38 15.46
CA ARG A 39 -7.56 2.36 16.33
C ARG A 39 -8.31 1.72 17.50
N SER A 40 -8.88 0.53 17.32
CA SER A 40 -9.65 -0.15 18.38
C SER A 40 -8.77 -0.81 19.45
N GLN A 41 -7.52 -1.17 19.10
CA GLN A 41 -6.62 -1.93 19.99
C GLN A 41 -5.66 -1.04 20.80
N CYS A 42 -5.66 0.27 20.56
CA CYS A 42 -4.86 1.24 21.28
C CYS A 42 -5.71 2.38 21.84
N SER A 43 -5.38 2.85 23.05
CA SER A 43 -5.89 4.14 23.52
C SER A 43 -5.35 5.28 22.65
N ASP A 44 -5.99 6.44 22.68
CA ASP A 44 -5.56 7.62 21.93
C ASP A 44 -4.10 7.99 22.18
N GLU A 45 -3.62 7.82 23.43
CA GLU A 45 -2.24 8.10 23.80
C GLU A 45 -1.23 7.12 23.18
N ILE A 46 -1.58 5.83 23.12
CA ILE A 46 -0.74 4.82 22.45
C ILE A 46 -0.74 5.07 20.94
N PHE A 47 -1.92 5.36 20.37
CA PHE A 47 -2.04 5.69 18.95
C PHE A 47 -1.16 6.88 18.59
N HIS A 48 -1.25 7.96 19.38
CA HIS A 48 -0.46 9.16 19.17
C HIS A 48 1.05 8.90 19.28
N THR A 49 1.47 8.09 20.27
CA THR A 49 2.87 7.65 20.40
C THR A 49 3.37 6.91 19.17
N ILE A 50 2.59 5.95 18.65
CA ILE A 50 2.94 5.20 17.43
C ILE A 50 3.00 6.13 16.20
N MET A 51 2.07 7.08 16.08
CA MET A 51 2.10 8.07 15.00
C MET A 51 3.29 9.02 15.11
N ASN A 52 3.77 9.34 16.30
CA ASN A 52 4.97 10.15 16.49
C ASN A 52 6.25 9.37 16.13
N LEU A 53 6.32 8.08 16.44
CA LEU A 53 7.40 7.20 16.00
C LEU A 53 7.53 7.21 14.48
N LEU A 54 6.41 7.14 13.75
CA LEU A 54 6.37 7.24 12.29
C LEU A 54 6.98 8.55 11.78
N VAL A 55 6.58 9.67 12.36
CA VAL A 55 7.07 11.00 11.96
C VAL A 55 8.57 11.13 12.24
N THR A 56 9.04 10.67 13.41
CA THR A 56 10.47 10.67 13.76
C THR A 56 11.29 9.77 12.84
N ALA A 57 10.72 8.66 12.38
CA ALA A 57 11.34 7.79 11.39
C ALA A 57 11.34 8.38 9.95
N GLY A 58 10.83 9.59 9.75
CA GLY A 58 10.80 10.26 8.44
C GLY A 58 9.59 9.89 7.57
N PHE A 59 8.62 9.15 8.10
CA PHE A 59 7.42 8.76 7.37
C PHE A 59 6.28 9.74 7.57
N GLN A 60 5.58 10.08 6.48
CA GLN A 60 4.34 10.85 6.57
C GLN A 60 3.24 10.02 7.24
N GLN A 61 2.44 10.68 8.10
CA GLN A 61 1.28 10.04 8.70
C GLN A 61 0.37 9.45 7.61
N PRO A 62 -0.11 8.22 7.79
CA PRO A 62 -0.95 7.59 6.79
C PRO A 62 -2.29 8.33 6.66
N GLY A 63 -2.50 8.98 5.51
CA GLY A 63 -3.78 9.58 5.13
C GLY A 63 -4.81 8.55 4.69
N VAL A 64 -6.09 8.94 4.68
CA VAL A 64 -7.17 8.14 4.10
C VAL A 64 -6.95 8.00 2.60
N ILE A 65 -6.89 6.77 2.10
CA ILE A 65 -6.80 6.51 0.66
C ILE A 65 -8.18 6.78 0.05
N MET A 66 -8.34 7.95 -0.58
CA MET A 66 -9.53 8.28 -1.35
C MET A 66 -9.36 7.84 -2.80
N SER A 67 -10.24 6.98 -3.31
CA SER A 67 -10.34 6.72 -4.74
C SER A 67 -11.10 7.87 -5.41
N ARG A 68 -10.46 8.64 -6.29
CA ARG A 68 -11.13 9.61 -7.18
C ARG A 68 -11.46 8.94 -8.51
N HIS A 69 -12.37 7.97 -8.54
CA HIS A 69 -12.65 7.26 -9.79
C HIS A 69 -14.14 7.34 -10.12
N ASP A 70 -14.52 8.51 -10.63
CA ASP A 70 -15.74 8.69 -11.42
C ASP A 70 -15.33 8.75 -12.91
N VAL A 71 -15.96 7.88 -13.71
CA VAL A 71 -16.03 7.90 -15.18
C VAL A 71 -14.79 7.45 -15.97
N LEU A 72 -14.72 6.21 -16.45
CA LEU A 72 -13.90 5.88 -17.65
C LEU A 72 -14.45 4.68 -18.47
N LEU A 73 -15.28 4.94 -19.49
CA LEU A 73 -15.51 4.02 -20.62
C LEU A 73 -15.38 4.79 -21.95
N ASN A 74 -14.15 4.90 -22.44
CA ASN A 74 -13.81 5.19 -23.84
C ASN A 74 -12.48 4.50 -24.12
N GLU A 75 -12.27 3.85 -25.27
CA GLU A 75 -11.14 2.92 -25.49
C GLU A 75 -9.73 3.51 -25.20
N GLY A 76 -9.51 4.82 -25.40
CA GLY A 76 -8.25 5.50 -25.02
C GLY A 76 -8.11 5.82 -23.52
N ARG A 77 -9.18 5.62 -22.75
CA ARG A 77 -9.25 5.81 -21.29
C ARG A 77 -9.21 4.48 -20.53
N ILE A 78 -9.47 3.36 -21.19
CA ILE A 78 -9.49 2.03 -20.56
C ILE A 78 -8.09 1.61 -20.13
N ARG A 79 -7.06 1.74 -20.99
CA ARG A 79 -5.67 1.41 -20.60
C ARG A 79 -5.23 2.26 -19.40
N ARG A 80 -5.50 3.56 -19.44
CA ARG A 80 -5.22 4.48 -18.31
C ARG A 80 -5.97 4.07 -17.04
N ALA A 81 -7.25 3.69 -17.16
CA ALA A 81 -8.04 3.22 -16.02
C ALA A 81 -7.43 1.96 -15.39
N ILE A 82 -6.92 1.03 -16.22
CA ILE A 82 -6.26 -0.19 -15.75
C ILE A 82 -4.95 0.16 -15.02
N GLU A 83 -4.11 1.02 -15.61
CA GLU A 83 -2.87 1.51 -14.99
C GLU A 83 -3.13 2.19 -13.63
N GLU A 84 -4.11 3.09 -13.58
CA GLU A 84 -4.52 3.78 -12.34
C GLU A 84 -5.04 2.79 -11.29
N LEU A 85 -5.80 1.77 -11.69
CA LEU A 85 -6.26 0.71 -10.79
C LEU A 85 -5.10 -0.14 -10.26
N HIS A 86 -4.10 -0.48 -11.08
CA HIS A 86 -2.91 -1.20 -10.59
C HIS A 86 -2.08 -0.37 -9.63
N GLU A 87 -1.86 0.91 -9.93
CA GLU A 87 -1.18 1.83 -9.02
C GLU A 87 -1.95 1.95 -7.71
N PHE A 88 -3.27 2.10 -7.78
CA PHE A 88 -4.13 2.16 -6.60
C PHE A 88 -4.04 0.88 -5.76
N ARG A 89 -4.17 -0.30 -6.37
CA ARG A 89 -4.03 -1.60 -5.70
C ARG A 89 -2.67 -1.74 -5.02
N TYR A 90 -1.61 -1.33 -5.70
CA TYR A 90 -0.26 -1.30 -5.16
C TYR A 90 -0.14 -0.39 -3.93
N VAL A 91 -0.59 0.86 -4.04
CA VAL A 91 -0.57 1.83 -2.94
C VAL A 91 -1.38 1.31 -1.75
N VAL A 92 -2.59 0.81 -1.99
CA VAL A 92 -3.46 0.26 -0.94
C VAL A 92 -2.81 -0.95 -0.27
N LYS A 93 -2.25 -1.87 -1.04
CA LYS A 93 -1.61 -3.07 -0.49
C LYS A 93 -0.35 -2.73 0.30
N LYS A 94 0.50 -1.83 -0.22
CA LYS A 94 1.68 -1.36 0.50
C LYS A 94 1.29 -0.70 1.82
N ARG A 95 0.23 0.13 1.83
CA ARG A 95 -0.31 0.76 3.03
C ARG A 95 -0.87 -0.28 4.02
N GLU A 96 -1.63 -1.27 3.55
CA GLU A 96 -2.14 -2.36 4.38
C GLU A 96 -1.00 -3.07 5.13
N GLU A 97 0.09 -3.40 4.44
CA GLU A 97 1.26 -4.05 5.06
C GLU A 97 1.98 -3.12 6.05
N GLN A 98 2.12 -1.83 5.74
CA GLN A 98 2.63 -0.84 6.70
C GLN A 98 1.76 -0.78 7.97
N PHE A 99 0.43 -0.80 7.85
CA PHE A 99 -0.45 -0.84 9.01
C PHE A 99 -0.33 -2.12 9.81
N LYS A 100 -0.09 -3.27 9.16
CA LYS A 100 0.19 -4.53 9.87
C LYS A 100 1.47 -4.47 10.68
N ILE A 101 2.51 -3.77 10.19
CA ILE A 101 3.72 -3.51 10.98
C ILE A 101 3.40 -2.63 12.18
N LEU A 102 2.62 -1.56 11.98
CA LEU A 102 2.21 -0.66 13.08
C LEU A 102 1.40 -1.38 14.16
N LEU A 103 0.55 -2.33 13.78
CA LEU A 103 -0.16 -3.20 14.73
C LEU A 103 0.82 -4.00 15.61
N ARG A 104 1.91 -4.50 15.05
CA ARG A 104 2.96 -5.21 15.80
C ARG A 104 3.72 -4.30 16.77
N TYR A 105 3.70 -2.99 16.55
CA TYR A 105 4.35 -1.98 17.39
C TYR A 105 3.46 -1.43 18.52
N ILE A 106 2.20 -1.88 18.64
CA ILE A 106 1.34 -1.51 19.78
C ILE A 106 2.01 -1.78 21.14
N PRO A 107 2.67 -2.93 21.39
CA PRO A 107 3.38 -3.18 22.64
C PRO A 107 4.50 -2.17 22.92
N GLU A 108 5.25 -1.75 21.90
CA GLU A 108 6.29 -0.73 22.05
C GLU A 108 5.70 0.65 22.36
N GLY A 109 4.59 1.00 21.71
CA GLY A 109 3.84 2.22 22.05
C GLY A 109 3.38 2.21 23.52
N ARG A 110 2.87 1.07 24.03
CA ARG A 110 2.51 0.91 25.45
C ARG A 110 3.72 1.07 26.37
N ARG A 111 4.85 0.47 26.00
CA ARG A 111 6.09 0.55 26.78
C ARG A 111 6.60 1.98 26.88
N LEU A 112 6.55 2.76 25.80
CA LEU A 112 6.94 4.17 25.80
C LEU A 112 6.03 5.04 26.67
N VAL A 113 4.71 4.81 26.64
CA VAL A 113 3.78 5.49 27.56
C VAL A 113 4.12 5.17 29.01
N GLN A 114 4.36 3.89 29.35
CA GLN A 114 4.77 3.48 30.69
C GLN A 114 6.09 4.13 31.12
N LEU A 115 7.07 4.21 30.21
CA LEU A 115 8.34 4.89 30.46
C LEU A 115 8.11 6.38 30.77
N LYS A 116 7.27 7.06 29.99
CA LYS A 116 6.92 8.47 30.23
C LYS A 116 6.29 8.66 31.61
N THR A 117 5.35 7.80 32.01
CA THR A 117 4.75 7.83 33.36
C THR A 117 5.80 7.62 34.45
N LEU A 118 6.67 6.62 34.29
CA LEU A 118 7.73 6.34 35.27
C LEU A 118 8.68 7.53 35.43
N LEU A 119 9.11 8.14 34.33
CA LEU A 119 9.99 9.29 34.34
C LEU A 119 9.33 10.52 34.98
N GLN A 120 8.03 10.72 34.72
CA GLN A 120 7.24 11.76 35.37
C GLN A 120 7.20 11.56 36.89
N GLU A 121 6.98 10.33 37.38
CA GLU A 121 7.02 10.04 38.81
C GLU A 121 8.39 10.28 39.44
N GLN A 122 9.49 9.96 38.74
CA GLN A 122 10.84 10.23 39.24
C GLN A 122 11.12 11.75 39.32
N LEU A 123 10.58 12.52 38.37
CA LEU A 123 10.67 13.97 38.34
C LEU A 123 9.91 14.58 39.52
N GLU A 124 8.67 14.15 39.77
CA GLU A 124 7.83 14.60 40.90
C GLU A 124 8.45 14.26 42.26
N LYS A 125 9.19 13.14 42.33
CA LYS A 125 9.96 12.74 43.52
C LYS A 125 11.33 13.45 43.60
N SER A 126 11.62 14.40 42.72
CA SER A 126 12.90 15.13 42.60
C SER A 126 14.13 14.23 42.47
N LYS A 127 13.96 12.99 41.99
CA LYS A 127 15.05 12.02 41.80
C LYS A 127 15.81 12.26 40.51
N ILE A 128 15.16 12.86 39.52
CA ILE A 128 15.76 13.27 38.25
C ILE A 128 15.33 14.70 37.92
N THR A 129 16.11 15.38 37.09
CA THR A 129 15.74 16.69 36.52
C THR A 129 14.86 16.51 35.29
N GLU A 130 14.12 17.56 34.93
CA GLU A 130 13.30 17.60 33.71
C GLU A 130 14.14 17.31 32.47
N ALA A 131 15.31 17.96 32.34
CA ALA A 131 16.24 17.74 31.24
C ALA A 131 16.68 16.26 31.14
N ARG A 132 16.89 15.58 32.29
CA ARG A 132 17.26 14.17 32.31
C ARG A 132 16.10 13.26 31.91
N SER A 133 14.88 13.57 32.37
CA SER A 133 13.65 12.88 31.97
C SER A 133 13.46 12.92 30.45
N ILE A 134 13.52 14.13 29.86
CA ILE A 134 13.37 14.35 28.41
C ILE A 134 14.44 13.57 27.64
N PHE A 135 15.71 13.66 28.06
CA PHE A 135 16.80 12.92 27.40
C PHE A 135 16.57 11.40 27.42
N MET A 136 16.18 10.84 28.56
CA MET A 136 15.95 9.39 28.68
C MET A 136 14.78 8.92 27.82
N TYR A 137 13.69 9.69 27.78
CA TYR A 137 12.55 9.40 26.93
C TYR A 137 12.93 9.49 25.44
N ASN A 138 13.54 10.60 25.01
CA ASN A 138 13.90 10.82 23.61
C ASN A 138 14.86 9.77 23.09
N LYS A 139 15.85 9.36 23.90
CA LYS A 139 16.79 8.30 23.52
C LYS A 139 16.08 6.98 23.21
N GLU A 140 15.11 6.59 24.04
CA GLU A 140 14.37 5.36 23.82
C GLU A 140 13.38 5.50 22.65
N HIS A 141 12.73 6.65 22.54
CA HIS A 141 11.83 6.96 21.42
C HIS A 141 12.55 6.92 20.07
N GLU A 142 13.74 7.53 19.96
CA GLU A 142 14.56 7.52 18.75
C GLU A 142 15.00 6.11 18.38
N LYS A 143 15.41 5.30 19.35
CA LYS A 143 15.78 3.90 19.12
C LYS A 143 14.61 3.11 18.51
N VAL A 144 13.43 3.19 19.13
CA VAL A 144 12.23 2.49 18.65
C VAL A 144 11.79 3.03 17.28
N ALA A 145 11.94 4.34 17.04
CA ALA A 145 11.61 4.96 15.76
C ALA A 145 12.54 4.46 14.63
N LEU A 146 13.84 4.31 14.89
CA LEU A 146 14.78 3.77 13.91
C LEU A 146 14.45 2.32 13.55
N GLU A 147 14.20 1.46 14.55
CA GLU A 147 13.78 0.07 14.32
C GLU A 147 12.47 -0.02 13.53
N LEU A 148 11.49 0.85 13.84
CA LEU A 148 10.25 0.92 13.08
C LEU A 148 10.49 1.40 11.64
N GLY A 149 11.38 2.38 11.46
CA GLY A 149 11.76 2.92 10.16
C GLY A 149 12.33 1.85 9.24
N GLU A 150 13.31 1.09 9.73
CA GLU A 150 13.92 -0.04 9.00
C GLU A 150 12.85 -1.05 8.54
N LEU A 151 11.93 -1.41 9.42
CA LEU A 151 10.84 -2.34 9.07
C LEU A 151 9.86 -1.79 8.03
N LEU A 152 9.62 -0.48 8.05
CA LEU A 152 8.73 0.17 7.09
C LEU A 152 9.39 0.39 5.73
N GLU A 153 10.70 0.64 5.69
CA GLU A 153 11.51 0.62 4.47
C GLU A 153 11.58 -0.80 3.89
N ASP A 154 11.67 -1.82 4.76
CA ASP A 154 11.65 -3.24 4.42
C ASP A 154 10.30 -3.75 3.91
N VAL A 155 9.23 -2.92 3.89
CA VAL A 155 8.05 -3.18 3.05
C VAL A 155 8.44 -2.99 1.59
N HIS A 156 9.25 -3.93 1.13
CA HIS A 156 9.93 -3.89 -0.14
C HIS A 156 8.89 -4.09 -1.24
N ASP A 157 8.97 -3.23 -2.25
CA ASP A 157 8.08 -3.25 -3.42
C ASP A 157 7.92 -4.66 -4.01
N ARG A 158 9.00 -5.46 -4.00
CA ARG A 158 9.02 -6.86 -4.47
C ARG A 158 8.06 -7.77 -3.70
N TYR A 159 7.93 -7.62 -2.38
CA TYR A 159 6.98 -8.40 -1.59
C TYR A 159 5.53 -8.00 -1.90
N VAL A 160 5.27 -6.70 -2.03
CA VAL A 160 3.94 -6.17 -2.40
C VAL A 160 3.55 -6.66 -3.79
N PHE A 161 4.46 -6.58 -4.77
CA PHE A 161 4.25 -7.09 -6.12
C PHE A 161 4.02 -8.61 -6.14
N ASN A 162 4.83 -9.40 -5.44
CA ASN A 162 4.64 -10.86 -5.36
C ASN A 162 3.28 -11.23 -4.74
N THR A 163 2.84 -10.47 -3.73
CA THR A 163 1.54 -10.70 -3.07
C THR A 163 0.39 -10.38 -4.01
N LEU A 164 0.44 -9.24 -4.71
CA LEU A 164 -0.56 -8.87 -5.71
C LEU A 164 -0.59 -9.89 -6.86
N ALA A 165 0.57 -10.30 -7.38
CA ALA A 165 0.66 -11.33 -8.41
C ALA A 165 0.07 -12.68 -7.96
N THR A 166 0.17 -13.01 -6.67
CA THR A 166 -0.46 -14.22 -6.12
C THR A 166 -1.98 -14.09 -6.05
N LEU A 167 -2.48 -12.93 -5.62
CA LEU A 167 -3.92 -12.62 -5.60
C LEU A 167 -4.51 -12.65 -7.02
N ASP A 168 -3.79 -12.07 -7.99
CA ASP A 168 -4.15 -12.05 -9.40
C ASP A 168 -4.28 -13.47 -9.97
N ARG A 169 -3.32 -14.35 -9.66
CA ARG A 169 -3.36 -15.77 -10.04
C ARG A 169 -4.54 -16.53 -9.43
N GLN A 170 -4.83 -16.30 -8.15
CA GLN A 170 -5.90 -17.00 -7.43
C GLN A 170 -7.29 -16.64 -7.93
N ARG A 171 -7.47 -15.39 -8.37
CA ARG A 171 -8.76 -14.85 -8.83
C ARG A 171 -8.97 -15.04 -10.33
N GLY A 172 -7.98 -15.56 -11.06
CA GLY A 172 -8.01 -15.65 -12.52
C GLY A 172 -7.94 -14.27 -13.20
N SER A 173 -7.72 -13.20 -12.42
CA SER A 173 -7.58 -11.84 -12.91
C SER A 173 -6.14 -11.61 -13.35
N TRP A 174 -5.81 -12.10 -14.55
CA TRP A 174 -4.55 -11.74 -15.18
C TRP A 174 -4.71 -10.47 -15.98
N THR A 175 -4.03 -9.42 -15.55
CA THR A 175 -3.33 -8.54 -16.47
C THR A 175 -1.96 -9.17 -16.73
N ASP A 176 -1.89 -10.04 -17.75
CA ASP A 176 -0.64 -10.28 -18.50
C ASP A 176 -0.14 -9.01 -19.22
N VAL A 177 -0.82 -7.87 -19.02
CA VAL A 177 -0.37 -6.56 -19.48
C VAL A 177 0.52 -5.98 -18.38
N ASP A 178 1.82 -6.18 -18.54
CA ASP A 178 2.81 -5.29 -17.94
C ASP A 178 2.43 -3.84 -18.33
N PRO A 179 2.24 -2.88 -17.39
CA PRO A 179 1.97 -1.49 -17.73
C PRO A 179 3.06 -0.84 -18.60
N LYS A 180 4.20 -1.52 -18.82
CA LYS A 180 5.28 -1.08 -19.71
C LYS A 180 5.16 -1.56 -21.16
N ILE A 181 4.31 -2.52 -21.47
CA ILE A 181 4.31 -3.15 -22.80
C ILE A 181 2.95 -2.94 -23.47
N PRO A 182 2.86 -2.05 -24.47
CA PRO A 182 1.75 -2.07 -25.41
C PRO A 182 1.78 -3.40 -26.17
N SER A 183 0.83 -4.28 -25.92
CA SER A 183 0.61 -5.53 -26.69
C SER A 183 0.47 -5.28 -28.20
N ASP A 184 0.10 -4.07 -28.59
CA ASP A 184 -0.03 -3.65 -29.99
C ASP A 184 1.34 -3.42 -30.68
N LEU A 185 2.46 -3.43 -29.92
CA LEU A 185 3.82 -3.30 -30.45
C LEU A 185 4.56 -4.64 -30.59
N GLU A 186 4.20 -5.67 -29.82
CA GLU A 186 4.76 -7.02 -30.02
C GLU A 186 4.17 -7.69 -31.27
N GLU A 187 2.85 -7.59 -31.48
CA GLU A 187 2.21 -8.11 -32.71
C GLU A 187 2.68 -7.35 -33.98
N ALA A 188 3.02 -6.06 -33.86
CA ALA A 188 3.56 -5.28 -34.97
C ALA A 188 5.05 -5.61 -35.26
N LYS A 189 5.84 -5.97 -34.24
CA LYS A 189 7.25 -6.35 -34.43
C LYS A 189 7.37 -7.72 -35.09
N ASP A 190 6.55 -8.67 -34.64
CA ASP A 190 6.53 -10.03 -35.18
C ASP A 190 6.02 -10.04 -36.63
N ALA A 191 5.01 -9.23 -36.97
CA ALA A 191 4.54 -9.10 -38.36
C ALA A 191 5.58 -8.47 -39.30
N THR A 192 6.36 -7.50 -38.81
CA THR A 192 7.36 -6.79 -39.64
C THR A 192 8.63 -7.62 -39.86
N GLU A 193 9.06 -8.41 -38.86
CA GLU A 193 10.19 -9.34 -39.02
C GLU A 193 9.83 -10.51 -39.94
N GLN A 194 8.58 -10.97 -39.91
CA GLN A 194 8.09 -12.05 -40.76
C GLN A 194 7.91 -11.61 -42.23
N GLU A 195 7.41 -10.39 -42.48
CA GLU A 195 7.36 -9.80 -43.83
C GLU A 195 8.75 -9.49 -44.42
N GLN A 196 9.74 -9.14 -43.59
CA GLN A 196 11.13 -8.91 -44.05
C GLN A 196 11.88 -10.21 -44.37
N LEU A 197 11.55 -11.30 -43.68
CA LEU A 197 12.09 -12.64 -43.96
C LEU A 197 11.48 -13.29 -45.21
N GLU A 198 10.24 -12.95 -45.57
CA GLU A 198 9.59 -13.43 -46.79
C GLU A 198 9.98 -12.61 -48.05
N ALA A 199 10.64 -11.46 -47.88
CA ALA A 199 11.06 -10.56 -48.95
C ALA A 199 12.56 -10.67 -49.33
N LEU A 200 13.33 -11.57 -48.69
CA LEU A 200 14.73 -11.93 -49.00
C LEU A 200 14.80 -13.30 -49.67
#